data_AF-A0AAW8SXP8-F1
#
_entry.id   AF-A0AAW8SXP8-F1
#
_cell.length_a   1.000
_cell.length_b   1.000
_cell.length_c   1.000
_cell.angle_alpha   90.00
_cell.angle_beta   90.00
_cell.angle_gamma   90.00
#
_symmetry.space_group_name_H-M   'P 1'
#
loop_
_entity.id
_entity.type
_entity.pdbx_description
1 polymer ?
#
loop_
_entity_poly.entity_id
_entity_poly.type
_entity_poly.pdbx_seq_one_letter_code
_entity_poly.pdbx_strand_id
1 'polypeptide(L)'
;MVKDSERFRFLMAHPNYWTDEEIRKEADEIGKRMFKGRDVPEKTVVVTLKGRIVLRGTAKEIAQRSTMEASTIRHYASLEKVDRFGKMYKYENCDEDELEEMSVANV
;
A
#
# COMPACT_ATOMS: atom_id res chain seq x y z
N MET A 1 2.90 22.53 -22.36
CA MET A 1 2.46 21.26 -21.75
C MET A 1 2.43 21.45 -20.25
N VAL A 2 1.25 21.62 -19.65
CA VAL A 2 1.10 21.56 -18.19
C VAL A 2 1.49 20.14 -17.79
N LYS A 3 2.46 20.01 -16.87
CA LYS A 3 2.94 18.68 -16.47
C LYS A 3 1.79 17.97 -15.75
N ASP A 4 1.56 16.69 -16.03
CA ASP A 4 0.53 15.86 -15.39
C ASP A 4 0.50 16.02 -13.85
N SER A 5 1.65 16.32 -13.23
CA SER A 5 1.78 16.65 -11.80
C SER A 5 1.04 17.90 -11.33
N GLU A 6 1.03 18.97 -12.11
CA GLU A 6 0.34 20.22 -11.76
C GLU A 6 -1.17 20.06 -11.90
N ARG A 7 -1.60 19.34 -12.95
CA ARG A 7 -3.02 19.03 -13.16
C ARG A 7 -3.56 18.07 -12.10
N PHE A 8 -2.79 17.06 -11.71
CA PHE A 8 -3.14 16.19 -10.59
C PHE A 8 -3.32 16.97 -9.28
N ARG A 9 -2.37 17.85 -8.93
CA ARG A 9 -2.47 18.69 -7.73
C ARG A 9 -3.68 19.61 -7.76
N PHE A 10 -3.98 20.20 -8.92
CA PHE A 10 -5.13 21.07 -9.09
C PHE A 10 -6.47 20.33 -8.91
N LEU A 11 -6.58 19.12 -9.46
CA LEU A 11 -7.78 18.29 -9.31
C LEU A 11 -7.99 17.84 -7.86
N MET A 12 -6.92 17.42 -7.17
CA MET A 12 -6.97 17.03 -5.75
C MET A 12 -7.34 18.21 -4.83
N ALA A 13 -6.93 19.43 -5.17
CA ALA A 13 -7.25 20.64 -4.42
C ALA A 13 -8.62 21.24 -4.80
N HIS A 14 -9.33 20.65 -5.76
CA HIS A 14 -10.60 21.18 -6.23
C HIS A 14 -11.67 21.04 -5.11
N PRO A 15 -12.46 22.09 -4.81
CA PRO A 15 -13.46 22.06 -3.74
C PRO A 15 -14.46 20.90 -3.88
N ASN A 16 -14.76 20.52 -5.13
CA ASN A 16 -15.70 19.46 -5.46
C ASN A 16 -15.06 18.09 -5.68
N TYR A 17 -13.77 17.90 -5.38
CA TYR A 17 -13.08 16.62 -5.61
C TYR A 17 -13.82 15.43 -4.98
N TRP A 18 -14.42 15.63 -3.80
CA TRP A 18 -15.15 14.59 -3.06
C TRP A 18 -16.57 14.34 -3.55
N THR A 19 -17.15 15.27 -4.31
CA THR A 19 -18.56 15.25 -4.73
C THR A 19 -18.73 15.03 -6.23
N ASP A 20 -17.71 15.35 -7.01
CA ASP A 20 -17.72 15.29 -8.47
C ASP A 20 -16.96 14.05 -8.95
N GLU A 21 -17.71 13.13 -9.55
CA GLU A 21 -17.17 11.86 -10.04
C GLU A 21 -16.22 12.05 -11.22
N GLU A 22 -16.42 13.06 -12.08
CA GLU A 22 -15.57 13.31 -13.24
C GLU A 22 -14.19 13.81 -12.81
N ILE A 23 -14.16 14.74 -11.85
CA ILE A 23 -12.91 15.26 -11.27
C ILE A 23 -12.10 14.13 -10.61
N ARG A 24 -12.78 13.27 -9.85
CA ARG A 24 -12.13 12.13 -9.19
C ARG A 24 -11.57 11.13 -10.21
N LYS A 25 -12.34 10.81 -11.24
CA LYS A 25 -11.91 9.87 -12.29
C LYS A 25 -10.72 10.40 -13.06
N GLU A 26 -10.72 11.70 -13.38
CA GLU A 26 -9.59 12.34 -14.05
C GLU A 26 -8.33 12.34 -13.17
N ALA A 27 -8.47 12.68 -11.89
CA ALA A 27 -7.37 12.61 -10.93
C ALA A 27 -6.83 11.17 -10.81
N ASP A 28 -7.70 10.17 -10.74
CA ASP A 28 -7.32 8.75 -10.69
C ASP A 28 -6.56 8.30 -11.94
N GLU A 29 -6.99 8.72 -13.14
CA GLU A 29 -6.31 8.37 -14.38
C GLU A 29 -4.94 9.04 -14.51
N ILE A 30 -4.83 10.29 -14.06
CA ILE A 30 -3.55 10.99 -14.00
C ILE A 30 -2.65 10.36 -12.95
N GLY A 31 -3.17 10.08 -11.75
CA GLY A 31 -2.47 9.37 -10.69
C GLY A 31 -1.97 8.01 -11.15
N LYS A 32 -2.82 7.18 -11.74
CA LYS A 32 -2.43 5.87 -12.30
C LYS A 32 -1.32 5.98 -13.33
N ARG A 33 -1.27 7.03 -14.15
CA ARG A 33 -0.17 7.28 -15.10
C ARG A 33 1.10 7.75 -14.42
N MET A 34 0.99 8.69 -13.48
CA MET A 34 2.13 9.23 -12.72
C MET A 34 2.78 8.21 -11.80
N PHE A 35 1.99 7.29 -11.23
CA PHE A 35 2.43 6.24 -10.32
C PHE A 35 2.55 4.88 -11.01
N LYS A 36 2.36 4.79 -12.34
CA LYS A 36 2.57 3.55 -13.09
C LYS A 36 4.06 3.17 -13.01
N GLY A 37 4.38 2.17 -12.20
CA GLY A 37 5.75 1.69 -12.01
C GLY A 37 6.52 2.37 -10.86
N ARG A 38 5.89 3.23 -10.06
CA ARG A 38 6.41 3.54 -8.72
C ARG A 38 5.98 2.41 -7.79
N ASP A 39 6.94 1.70 -7.20
CA ASP A 39 6.68 0.80 -6.08
C ASP A 39 6.04 1.63 -4.96
N VAL A 40 4.71 1.59 -4.88
CA VAL A 40 3.99 2.08 -3.71
C VAL A 40 4.57 1.31 -2.53
N PRO A 41 5.01 1.97 -1.44
CA PRO A 41 5.55 1.28 -0.28
C PRO A 41 4.53 0.23 0.17
N GLU A 42 4.86 -1.04 -0.03
CA GLU A 42 3.98 -2.14 0.37
C GLU A 42 3.97 -2.20 1.89
N LYS A 43 2.77 -2.22 2.47
CA LYS A 43 2.60 -2.39 3.91
C LYS A 43 3.30 -3.68 4.34
N THR A 44 4.09 -3.58 5.40
CA THR A 44 4.75 -4.73 6.01
C THR A 44 3.67 -5.68 6.57
N VAL A 45 3.85 -6.96 6.32
CA VAL A 45 3.03 -8.02 6.88
C VAL A 45 3.87 -8.77 7.92
N VAL A 46 3.27 -9.02 9.07
CA VAL A 46 3.83 -9.87 10.12
C VAL A 46 3.07 -11.19 10.10
N VAL A 47 3.82 -12.28 10.02
CA VAL A 47 3.29 -13.65 10.11
C VAL A 47 3.70 -14.21 11.46
N THR A 48 2.71 -14.60 12.27
CA THR A 48 2.95 -15.22 13.57
C THR A 48 2.49 -16.66 13.59
N LEU A 49 3.21 -17.52 14.31
CA LEU A 49 2.84 -18.92 14.56
C LEU A 49 2.98 -19.17 16.05
N LYS A 50 1.88 -19.58 16.71
CA LYS A 50 1.84 -19.79 18.17
C LYS A 50 2.36 -18.58 18.96
N GLY A 51 2.01 -17.38 18.51
CA GLY A 51 2.42 -16.11 19.13
C GLY A 51 3.87 -15.68 18.88
N ARG A 52 4.64 -16.39 18.04
CA ARG A 52 6.00 -16.01 17.65
C ARG A 52 6.01 -15.49 16.22
N ILE A 53 6.75 -14.40 15.97
CA ILE A 53 6.96 -13.90 14.61
C ILE A 53 7.85 -14.88 13.86
N VAL A 54 7.35 -15.39 12.73
CA VAL A 54 8.08 -16.33 11.86
C VAL A 54 8.51 -15.68 10.56
N LEU A 55 7.76 -14.70 10.05
CA LEU A 55 8.11 -13.91 8.87
C LEU A 55 7.67 -12.46 9.09
N ARG A 56 8.49 -11.52 8.62
CA ARG A 56 8.20 -10.09 8.57
C ARG A 56 8.76 -9.55 7.26
N GLY A 57 7.98 -8.74 6.56
CA GLY A 57 8.35 -8.13 5.28
C GLY A 57 7.13 -7.79 4.45
N THR A 58 7.34 -7.28 3.25
CA THR A 58 6.26 -7.05 2.28
C THR A 58 5.62 -8.37 1.85
N ALA A 59 4.41 -8.30 1.28
CA ALA A 59 3.75 -9.50 0.78
C ALA A 59 4.57 -10.19 -0.33
N LYS A 60 5.29 -9.42 -1.15
CA LYS A 60 6.23 -9.94 -2.15
C LYS A 60 7.41 -10.68 -1.52
N GLU A 61 8.04 -10.12 -0.49
CA GLU A 61 9.19 -10.75 0.20
C GLU A 61 8.77 -12.04 0.90
N ILE A 62 7.59 -12.05 1.53
CA ILE A 62 7.05 -13.25 2.17
C ILE A 62 6.68 -14.29 1.11
N ALA A 63 6.15 -13.88 -0.04
CA ALA A 63 5.86 -14.80 -1.15
C ALA A 63 7.14 -15.47 -1.66
N GLN A 64 8.24 -14.74 -1.81
CA GLN A 64 9.54 -15.32 -2.22
C GLN A 64 10.08 -16.37 -1.24
N ARG A 65 9.74 -16.25 0.04
CA ARG A 65 10.19 -17.15 1.11
C ARG A 65 9.14 -18.20 1.48
N SER A 66 8.00 -18.23 0.80
CA SER A 66 6.88 -19.12 1.11
C SER A 66 6.30 -19.77 -0.15
N THR A 67 5.39 -20.72 0.03
CA THR A 67 4.64 -21.32 -1.08
C THR A 67 3.36 -20.56 -1.41
N MET A 68 3.17 -19.35 -0.85
CA MET A 68 1.96 -18.55 -1.03
C MET A 68 2.20 -17.35 -1.94
N GLU A 69 1.22 -17.08 -2.80
CA GLU A 69 1.17 -15.89 -3.63
C GLU A 69 1.04 -14.61 -2.79
N ALA A 70 1.68 -13.53 -3.25
CA ALA A 70 1.64 -12.22 -2.58
C ALA A 70 0.22 -11.66 -2.46
N SER A 71 -0.65 -11.93 -3.45
CA SER A 71 -2.07 -11.54 -3.41
C SER A 71 -2.82 -12.23 -2.26
N THR A 72 -2.57 -13.52 -2.03
CA THR A 72 -3.17 -14.29 -0.95
C THR A 72 -2.67 -13.82 0.41
N ILE A 73 -1.38 -13.52 0.53
CA ILE A 73 -0.79 -12.96 1.77
C ILE A 73 -1.45 -11.62 2.11
N ARG A 74 -1.63 -10.73 1.12
CA ARG A 74 -2.34 -9.46 1.30
C ARG A 74 -3.78 -9.65 1.76
N HIS A 75 -4.49 -10.59 1.15
CA HIS A 75 -5.86 -10.91 1.52
C HIS A 75 -5.96 -11.46 2.95
N TYR A 76 -5.03 -12.32 3.36
CA TYR A 76 -5.02 -12.88 4.71
C TYR A 76 -4.66 -11.81 5.74
N ALA A 77 -3.68 -10.96 5.44
CA ALA A 77 -3.30 -9.83 6.27
C ALA A 77 -4.44 -8.82 6.47
N SER A 78 -5.25 -8.55 5.43
CA SER A 78 -6.41 -7.66 5.54
C SER A 78 -7.55 -8.22 6.41
N LEU A 79 -7.62 -9.54 6.53
CA LEU A 79 -8.64 -10.24 7.31
C LEU A 79 -8.14 -10.70 8.68
N GLU A 80 -6.90 -10.36 9.04
CA GLU A 80 -6.18 -10.90 10.21
C GLU A 80 -6.32 -12.44 10.33
N LYS A 81 -6.24 -13.12 9.17
CA LYS A 81 -6.65 -14.51 9.05
C LYS A 81 -5.57 -15.47 9.54
N VAL A 82 -6.03 -16.56 10.18
CA VAL A 82 -5.21 -17.73 10.49
C VAL A 82 -5.34 -18.77 9.38
N ASP A 83 -4.21 -19.24 8.86
CA ASP A 83 -4.18 -20.31 7.88
C ASP A 83 -4.41 -21.69 8.51
N ARG A 84 -4.52 -22.72 7.67
CA ARG A 84 -4.70 -24.11 8.12
C ARG A 84 -3.54 -24.68 8.95
N PHE A 85 -2.39 -24.03 8.96
CA PHE A 85 -1.20 -24.42 9.71
C PHE A 85 -1.04 -23.63 11.02
N GLY A 86 -2.00 -22.75 11.35
CA GLY A 86 -1.96 -21.91 12.54
C GLY A 86 -1.11 -20.65 12.39
N LYS A 87 -0.72 -20.26 11.17
CA LYS A 87 -0.03 -18.99 10.90
C LYS A 87 -1.04 -17.87 10.75
N MET A 88 -0.89 -16.81 11.54
CA MET A 88 -1.70 -15.61 11.45
C MET A 88 -0.96 -14.55 10.64
N TYR A 89 -1.66 -13.91 9.72
CA TYR A 89 -1.13 -12.84 8.88
C TYR A 89 -1.79 -11.53 9.29
N LYS A 90 -1.00 -10.50 9.55
CA LYS A 90 -1.51 -9.18 9.92
C LYS A 90 -0.63 -8.09 9.29
N TYR A 91 -1.23 -7.00 8.83
CA TYR A 91 -0.44 -5.83 8.48
C TYR A 91 0.16 -5.22 9.73
N GLU A 92 1.46 -4.95 9.69
CA GLU A 92 2.08 -4.11 10.70
C GLU A 92 1.43 -2.73 10.59
N ASN A 93 0.84 -2.25 11.69
CA ASN A 93 0.44 -0.85 11.76
C ASN A 93 1.72 -0.03 11.72
N CYS A 94 2.10 0.44 10.55
CA CYS A 94 2.97 1.60 10.45
C CYS A 94 2.10 2.78 10.86
N ASP A 95 2.39 3.38 12.02
CA ASP A 95 1.86 4.69 12.33
C ASP A 95 2.26 5.60 11.16
N GLU A 96 1.27 6.25 10.53
CA GLU A 96 1.45 7.05 9.31
C GLU A 96 2.47 8.19 9.50
N ASP A 97 2.82 8.52 10.75
CA ASP A 97 3.83 9.51 11.15
C ASP A 97 5.27 9.12 10.72
N GLU A 98 5.62 7.83 10.58
CA GLU A 98 6.98 7.41 10.17
C GLU A 98 7.22 7.51 8.65
N LEU A 99 6.16 7.57 7.83
CA LEU A 99 6.29 7.68 6.38
C LEU A 99 6.57 9.12 5.92
N GLU A 100 6.19 10.14 6.71
CA GLU A 100 6.55 11.53 6.43
C GLU A 100 8.05 11.76 6.65
N GLU A 101 8.67 11.21 7.69
CA GLU A 101 10.09 11.45 7.99
C GLU A 101 11.06 10.91 6.93
N MET A 102 10.78 9.76 6.32
CA MET A 102 11.63 9.23 5.24
C MET A 102 11.54 10.03 3.93
N SER A 103 10.47 10.80 3.72
CA SER A 103 10.31 11.62 2.52
C SER A 103 11.11 12.94 2.58
N VAL A 104 11.49 13.40 3.79
CA VAL A 104 12.23 14.65 4.01
C VAL A 104 13.74 14.45 3.96
N ALA A 105 14.23 13.22 4.17
CA ALA A 105 15.68 12.93 4.21
C ALA A 105 16.37 12.88 2.83
N ASN A 106 15.65 13.07 1.73
CA ASN A 106 16.17 13.00 0.36
C ASN A 106 16.03 14.35 -0.40
N VAL A 107 16.42 15.45 0.25
CA VAL A 107 16.66 16.76 -0.38
C VAL A 107 18.16 17.05 -0.44
#